data_AF-A0A4U2XZX9-F1
#
_entry.id   AF-A0A4U2XZX9-F1
#
_cell.length_a   1.000
_cell.length_b   1.000
_cell.length_c   1.000
_cell.angle_alpha   90.00
_cell.angle_beta   90.00
_cell.angle_gamma   90.00
#
_symmetry.space_group_name_H-M   'P 1'
#
loop_
_entity.id
_entity.type
_entity.pdbx_description
1 polymer ?
#
loop_
_entity_poly.entity_id
_entity_poly.type
_entity_poly.pdbx_seq_one_letter_code
_entity_poly.pdbx_strand_id
1 'polypeptide(L)'
;MIKSIKEEAITSASGEVVWVQTVKVPIHINDSATLLAVSTDITERKRYEDEIKFQANHDALTGLPNRRMFNEDLIVQQNLKEVKMPYCSLI
;
A
#
# COMPACT_ATOMS: atom_id res chain seq x y z
N MET A 1 -3.96 -11.96 21.93
CA MET A 1 -4.76 -11.34 20.85
C MET A 1 -3.79 -10.77 19.83
N ILE A 2 -3.84 -11.20 18.57
CA ILE A 2 -2.93 -10.71 17.51
C ILE A 2 -3.28 -9.25 17.21
N LYS A 3 -2.39 -8.32 17.57
CA LYS A 3 -2.57 -6.90 17.26
C LYS A 3 -1.93 -6.60 15.91
N SER A 4 -2.77 -6.59 14.87
CA SER A 4 -2.48 -6.08 13.53
C SER A 4 -1.35 -6.78 12.76
N ILE A 5 -1.69 -7.32 11.60
CA ILE A 5 -0.72 -7.83 10.63
C ILE A 5 -0.17 -6.62 9.88
N LYS A 6 1.14 -6.35 9.99
CA LYS A 6 1.78 -5.22 9.30
C LYS A 6 2.50 -5.70 8.04
N GLU A 7 2.35 -4.92 6.97
CA GLU A 7 3.09 -5.06 5.72
C GLU A 7 4.07 -3.91 5.61
N GLU A 8 5.36 -4.23 5.56
CA GLU A 8 6.42 -3.23 5.58
C GLU A 8 7.55 -3.65 4.65
N ALA A 9 8.13 -2.65 3.98
CA ALA A 9 9.36 -2.84 3.22
C ALA A 9 10.54 -2.84 4.20
N ILE A 10 11.37 -3.88 4.12
CA ILE A 10 12.58 -4.01 4.93
C ILE A 10 13.80 -4.18 4.02
N THR A 11 14.96 -3.76 4.51
CA THR A 11 16.23 -4.09 3.87
C THR A 11 16.71 -5.44 4.38
N SER A 12 16.82 -6.41 3.49
CA SER A 12 17.38 -7.73 3.77
C SER A 12 18.88 -7.65 4.10
N ALA A 13 19.44 -8.73 4.65
CA ALA A 13 20.88 -8.80 4.94
C ALA A 13 21.77 -8.68 3.69
N SER A 14 21.24 -8.96 2.49
CA SER A 14 21.93 -8.76 1.22
C SER A 14 21.82 -7.33 0.67
N GLY A 15 21.03 -6.45 1.30
CA GLY A 15 20.81 -5.07 0.87
C GLY A 15 19.60 -4.88 -0.05
N GLU A 16 18.92 -5.95 -0.44
CA GLU A 16 17.70 -5.88 -1.25
C GLU A 16 16.49 -5.44 -0.40
N VAL A 17 15.60 -4.63 -0.99
CA VAL A 17 14.33 -4.26 -0.36
C VAL A 17 13.30 -5.35 -0.60
N VAL A 18 12.80 -5.93 0.48
CA VAL A 18 11.81 -7.02 0.46
C VAL A 18 10.57 -6.57 1.20
N TRP A 19 9.39 -6.85 0.65
CA TRP A 19 8.14 -6.65 1.37
C TRP A 19 7.87 -7.82 2.29
N VAL A 20 7.69 -7.55 3.58
CA VAL A 20 7.34 -8.58 4.56
C VAL A 20 6.01 -8.28 5.22
N GLN A 21 5.24 -9.34 5.40
CA GLN A 21 4.08 -9.35 6.26
C GLN A 21 4.49 -9.99 7.58
N THR A 22 4.45 -9.24 8.68
CA THR A 22 4.92 -9.74 9.98
C THR A 22 3.80 -9.77 11.01
N VAL A 23 3.66 -10.93 11.67
CA VAL A 23 2.80 -11.14 12.83
C VAL A 23 3.67 -11.26 14.07
N LYS A 24 3.38 -10.46 15.09
CA LYS A 24 4.11 -10.45 16.38
C LYS A 24 3.16 -10.81 17.50
N VAL A 25 3.47 -11.88 18.24
CA VAL A 25 2.65 -12.40 19.34
C VAL A 25 3.50 -12.51 20.59
N PRO A 26 3.10 -11.89 21.72
CA PRO A 26 3.78 -12.09 22.98
C PRO A 26 3.54 -13.53 23.46
N ILE A 27 4.61 -14.23 23.83
CA ILE A 27 4.58 -15.58 24.39
C ILE A 27 5.33 -15.58 25.72
N HIS A 28 4.96 -16.47 26.63
CA HIS A 28 5.69 -16.66 27.88
C HIS A 28 6.46 -17.96 27.78
N ILE A 29 7.79 -17.90 27.96
CA ILE A 29 8.68 -19.06 28.03
C ILE A 29 9.39 -18.99 29.37
N ASN A 30 9.26 -20.04 30.21
CA ASN A 30 9.88 -20.09 31.56
C ASN A 30 9.62 -18.83 32.38
N ASP A 31 8.37 -18.40 32.49
CA ASP A 31 7.92 -17.17 33.18
C ASP A 31 8.50 -15.85 32.65
N SER A 32 9.20 -15.87 31.51
CA SER A 32 9.74 -14.68 30.84
C SER A 32 8.88 -14.30 29.63
N ALA A 33 8.43 -13.04 29.59
CA ALA A 33 7.71 -12.49 28.44
C ALA A 33 8.67 -12.30 27.26
N THR A 34 8.40 -13.02 26.16
CA THR A 34 9.16 -13.02 24.91
C THR A 34 8.26 -12.64 23.74
N LEU A 35 8.82 -12.18 22.63
CA LEU A 35 8.07 -11.89 21.41
C LEU A 35 8.36 -12.96 20.33
N LEU A 36 7.33 -13.67 19.89
CA LEU A 36 7.40 -14.48 18.68
C LEU A 36 7.01 -13.63 17.48
N ALA A 37 7.93 -13.48 16.52
CA ALA A 37 7.66 -12.82 15.26
C ALA A 37 7.74 -13.84 14.12
N VAL A 38 6.71 -13.85 13.27
CA VAL A 38 6.69 -14.61 12.02
C VAL A 38 6.58 -13.61 10.89
N SER A 39 7.59 -13.57 10.02
CA SER A 39 7.65 -12.70 8.85
C SER A 39 7.56 -13.56 7.59
N THR A 40 6.62 -13.21 6.72
CA THR A 40 6.43 -13.85 5.42
C THR A 40 6.83 -12.86 4.34
N ASP A 41 7.68 -13.27 3.41
CA ASP A 41 7.96 -12.48 2.20
C ASP A 41 6.71 -12.43 1.33
N ILE A 42 6.27 -11.22 0.99
CA ILE A 42 5.09 -10.94 0.17
C ILE A 42 5.46 -10.10 -1.06
N THR A 43 6.73 -10.05 -1.44
CA THR A 43 7.22 -9.24 -2.57
C THR A 43 6.55 -9.65 -3.88
N GLU A 44 6.45 -10.95 -4.14
CA GLU A 44 5.74 -11.47 -5.31
C GLU A 44 4.24 -11.11 -5.28
N ARG A 45 3.61 -11.24 -4.11
CA ARG A 45 2.21 -10.86 -3.93
C ARG A 45 1.97 -9.38 -4.25
N LYS A 46 2.86 -8.48 -3.78
CA LYS A 46 2.81 -7.05 -4.09
C LYS A 46 2.95 -6.77 -5.58
N ARG A 47 3.87 -7.48 -6.26
CA ARG A 47 4.02 -7.36 -7.72
C ARG A 47 2.75 -7.74 -8.47
N TYR A 48 2.09 -8.84 -8.08
CA TYR A 48 0.82 -9.22 -8.68
C TYR A 48 -0.33 -8.27 -8.34
N GLU A 49 -0.39 -7.76 -7.11
CA GLU A 49 -1.36 -6.73 -6.72
C GLU A 49 -1.24 -5.49 -7.62
N ASP A 50 -0.01 -5.06 -7.91
CA ASP A 50 0.24 -3.89 -8.76
C ASP A 50 -0.03 -4.16 -10.25
N GLU A 51 0.29 -5.36 -10.74
CA GLU A 51 -0.07 -5.78 -12.10
C GLU A 51 -1.60 -5.83 -12.29
N ILE A 52 -2.33 -6.40 -11.33
CA ILE A 52 -3.80 -6.45 -11.37
C ILE A 52 -4.37 -5.03 -11.37
N LYS A 53 -3.85 -4.13 -10.53
CA LYS A 53 -4.27 -2.72 -10.54
C LYS A 53 -3.97 -2.06 -11.88
N PHE A 54 -2.82 -2.34 -12.48
CA PHE A 54 -2.47 -1.79 -13.78
C PHE A 54 -3.48 -2.24 -14.84
N GLN A 55 -3.71 -3.54 -14.95
CA GLN A 55 -4.67 -4.14 -15.90
C GLN A 55 -6.10 -3.65 -15.70
N ALA A 56 -6.53 -3.41 -14.46
CA ALA A 56 -7.85 -2.88 -14.16
C ALA A 56 -8.02 -1.42 -14.62
N ASN A 57 -6.92 -0.67 -14.74
CA ASN A 57 -6.92 0.78 -15.03
C ASN A 57 -6.41 1.12 -16.44
N HIS A 58 -5.76 0.20 -17.15
CA HIS A 58 -5.14 0.44 -18.44
C HIS A 58 -5.69 -0.49 -19.52
N ASP A 59 -5.64 -0.04 -20.77
CA ASP A 59 -5.96 -0.85 -21.94
C ASP A 59 -4.80 -1.79 -22.27
N ALA A 60 -5.08 -3.09 -22.43
CA ALA A 60 -4.04 -4.11 -22.58
C ALA A 60 -3.26 -4.00 -23.91
N LEU A 61 -3.84 -3.40 -24.95
CA LEU A 61 -3.18 -3.27 -26.25
C LEU A 61 -2.24 -2.07 -26.30
N THR A 62 -2.60 -0.98 -25.63
CA THR A 62 -1.90 0.31 -25.74
C THR A 62 -1.12 0.71 -24.48
N GLY A 63 -1.45 0.13 -23.33
CA GLY A 63 -0.91 0.53 -22.03
C GLY A 63 -1.40 1.91 -21.56
N LEU A 64 -2.32 2.55 -22.29
CA LEU A 64 -2.91 3.84 -21.90
C LEU A 64 -4.02 3.65 -20.87
N PRO A 65 -4.37 4.68 -20.08
CA PRO A 65 -5.53 4.63 -19.19
C PRO A 65 -6.78 4.21 -19.95
N ASN A 66 -7.48 3.21 -19.42
CA ASN A 66 -8.72 2.77 -20.02
C ASN A 66 -9.83 3.82 -19.77
N ARG A 67 -10.97 3.64 -20.45
CA ARG A 67 -12.10 4.58 -20.36
C ARG A 67 -12.55 4.83 -18.92
N ARG A 68 -12.51 3.81 -18.06
CA ARG A 68 -12.91 3.94 -16.66
C ARG A 68 -11.95 4.88 -15.91
N MET A 69 -10.65 4.59 -15.97
CA MET A 69 -9.61 5.40 -15.34
C MET A 69 -9.63 6.84 -15.86
N PHE A 70 -9.75 7.02 -17.18
CA PHE A 70 -9.85 8.35 -17.80
C PHE A 70 -11.03 9.17 -17.26
N ASN A 71 -12.21 8.55 -17.13
CA ASN A 71 -13.39 9.23 -16.60
C ASN A 71 -13.24 9.56 -15.11
N GLU A 72 -12.65 8.67 -14.32
CA GLU A 72 -12.33 8.92 -12.91
C GLU A 72 -11.38 10.11 -12.75
N ASP A 73 -10.31 10.15 -13.55
CA ASP A 73 -9.36 11.26 -13.57
C ASP A 73 -10.03 12.59 -13.95
N LEU A 74 -10.95 12.58 -14.92
CA LEU A 74 -11.71 13.78 -15.28
C LEU A 74 -12.59 14.29 -14.12
N ILE A 75 -13.26 13.39 -13.40
CA ILE A 75 -14.08 13.76 -12.24
C ILE A 75 -13.19 14.37 -11.15
N VAL A 76 -12.04 13.77 -10.85
CA VAL A 76 -11.08 14.29 -9.88
C VAL A 76 -10.61 15.69 -10.30
N GLN A 77 -10.26 15.89 -11.57
CA GLN A 77 -9.81 17.18 -12.09
C GLN A 77 -10.90 18.26 -12.06
N GLN A 78 -12.17 17.90 -12.30
CA GLN A 78 -13.29 18.83 -12.19
C GLN A 78 -13.51 19.26 -10.74
N ASN A 79 -13.49 18.31 -9.80
CA ASN A 79 -13.64 18.59 -8.38
C ASN A 79 -12.50 19.46 -7.84
N LEU A 80 -11.27 19.26 -8.30
CA LEU A 80 -10.12 20.09 -7.92
C LEU A 80 -10.25 21.55 -8.40
N LYS A 81 -10.96 21.79 -9.52
CA LYS A 81 -11.21 23.16 -10.02
C LYS A 81 -12.31 23.88 -9.23
N GLU A 82 -13.17 23.16 -8.52
CA GLU A 82 -14.25 23.73 -7.70
C GLU A 82 -13.82 24.09 -6.27
N VAL A 83 -12.64 23.63 -5.82
CA VAL A 83 -12.04 24.07 -4.55
C VAL A 83 -11.50 25.50 -4.70
N LYS A 84 -12.41 26.49 -4.71
CA LYS A 84 -12.06 27.90 -4.50
C LYS A 84 -11.44 28.04 -3.12
N MET A 85 -10.15 28.35 -3.08
CA MET A 85 -9.40 28.74 -1.87
C MET A 85 -10.22 29.76 -1.05
N PRO A 86 -10.59 29.47 0.21
CA PRO A 86 -11.19 30.50 1.05
C PRO A 86 -10.12 31.55 1.30
N TYR A 87 -10.40 32.77 0.85
CA TYR A 87 -9.61 33.95 1.15
C TYR A 87 -9.25 33.96 2.64
N CYS A 88 -7.96 33.87 2.95
CA CYS A 88 -7.45 34.28 4.26
C CYS A 88 -7.54 35.81 4.29
N SER A 89 -8.66 36.33 4.81
CA SER A 89 -8.81 37.76 5.11
C SER A 89 -7.95 38.09 6.31
N LEU A 90 -7.05 39.05 6.13
CA LEU A 90 -6.30 39.75 7.18
C LEU A 90 -7.16 39.97 8.44
N ILE A 91 -6.63 39.52 9.58
CA ILE A 91 -6.72 40.21 10.87
C ILE A 91 -5.33 40.07 11.53
#